data_AF-A0A1B8EIR3-F1
#
_entry.id   AF-A0A1B8EIR3-F1
#
_cell.length_a   1.000
_cell.length_b   1.000
_cell.length_c   1.000
_cell.angle_alpha   90.00
_cell.angle_beta   90.00
_cell.angle_gamma   90.00
#
_symmetry.space_group_name_H-M   'P 1'
#
loop_
_entity.id
_entity.type
_entity.pdbx_description
1 polymer ?
#
loop_
_entity_poly.entity_id
_entity_poly.type
_entity_poly.pdbx_seq_one_letter_code
_entity_poly.pdbx_strand_id
1 'polypeptide(L)'
;MSHSADGERVLIAPFYEGATPFIEEDAFFSPGKLSSVDEYAANPRFLDLQEELRAVLFTGVASLASSRYNSPAPFEPVNVPAPGLSKQSLDFTRVSIPKVRLINYLKNWISECAPYLDKFDEARHFGVQVPIIAQRSPALFYAILAFSARQTERKTCLEKSHDSLELYQESIRLLAPFLQANDPNVLVTVCILACLELMSVSPRDWRRHIEGCAALFDSFNINGFSGGLLQAVFWCYARMELCGAIVSDGAESTVLHIDKWIPTISGTSGSKESEEKLIKDLFFHESRLVPDMHANWAVYLCAKTCDLVCRQTRHLELGELDEYDTRPSIEQWNRLWDELQYWNEQRPPAMLPTKTTGTGGGQIFPEIFFAHWAAISSNQLYHTACIMMLEIKPAIDRPDPDRDLLHNGYDLDRTVRNTHHCWALRAAYFPSYLSYVAGRVRNFCVVSCAPLLGATTYGAPISGDARTPGYSRKK
;
A
#
# COMPACT_ATOMS: atom_id res chain seq x y z
N MET A 1 22.10 -49.53 -64.05
CA MET A 1 20.80 -49.14 -63.48
C MET A 1 20.69 -49.84 -62.13
N SER A 2 20.75 -49.26 -60.94
CA SER A 2 20.91 -47.89 -60.45
C SER A 2 21.28 -48.00 -58.95
N HIS A 3 22.41 -47.38 -58.58
CA HIS A 3 22.91 -46.98 -57.25
C HIS A 3 23.07 -47.97 -56.08
N SER A 4 24.28 -47.85 -55.50
CA SER A 4 24.86 -48.49 -54.31
C SER A 4 24.14 -48.12 -53.00
N ALA A 5 24.13 -49.05 -52.05
CA ALA A 5 23.90 -48.78 -50.63
C ALA A 5 24.77 -49.75 -49.79
N ASP A 6 25.93 -49.26 -49.35
CA ASP A 6 26.81 -49.96 -48.41
C ASP A 6 26.22 -49.93 -47.00
N GLY A 7 26.19 -51.10 -46.37
CA GLY A 7 25.78 -51.29 -44.99
C GLY A 7 26.98 -51.17 -44.05
N GLU A 8 26.96 -50.16 -43.18
CA GLU A 8 27.91 -50.03 -42.08
C GLU A 8 27.15 -49.76 -40.76
N ARG A 9 27.51 -50.50 -39.71
CA ARG A 9 26.85 -50.49 -38.40
C ARG A 9 27.10 -49.17 -37.67
N VAL A 10 26.04 -48.41 -37.42
CA VAL A 10 26.05 -47.23 -36.53
C VAL A 10 25.43 -47.58 -35.17
N LEU A 11 26.13 -47.22 -34.10
CA LEU A 11 25.70 -47.29 -32.70
C LEU A 11 24.43 -46.45 -32.47
N ILE A 12 23.35 -47.06 -32.01
CA ILE A 12 22.19 -46.35 -31.48
C ILE A 12 22.31 -46.33 -29.96
N ALA A 13 22.67 -45.17 -29.40
CA ALA A 13 22.54 -44.86 -27.98
C ALA A 13 21.05 -44.57 -27.65
N PRO A 14 20.52 -45.04 -26.51
CA PRO A 14 19.14 -44.80 -26.13
C PRO A 14 18.91 -43.35 -25.66
N PHE A 15 17.73 -42.86 -26.00
CA PHE A 15 17.07 -41.61 -25.64
C PHE A 15 17.57 -40.93 -24.33
N TYR A 16 18.01 -39.67 -24.47
CA TYR A 16 18.18 -38.72 -23.38
C TYR A 16 16.81 -38.30 -22.84
N GLU A 17 16.55 -38.61 -21.57
CA GLU A 17 15.49 -37.99 -20.77
C GLU A 17 15.77 -36.48 -20.63
N GLY A 18 14.75 -35.68 -20.92
CA GLY A 18 14.79 -34.23 -20.84
C GLY A 18 14.95 -33.76 -19.40
N ALA A 19 15.95 -32.89 -19.19
CA ALA A 19 16.16 -32.17 -17.95
C ALA A 19 14.96 -31.27 -17.62
N THR A 20 14.42 -31.44 -16.42
CA THR A 20 13.55 -30.50 -15.73
C THR A 20 14.28 -29.16 -15.52
N PRO A 21 13.68 -28.00 -15.87
CA PRO A 21 14.29 -26.71 -15.54
C PRO A 21 14.21 -26.48 -14.04
N PHE A 22 15.38 -26.26 -13.43
CA PHE A 22 15.56 -25.81 -12.05
C PHE A 22 14.73 -24.53 -11.81
N ILE A 23 13.82 -24.60 -10.84
CA ILE A 23 13.18 -23.44 -10.24
C ILE A 23 14.24 -22.80 -9.34
N GLU A 24 14.79 -21.66 -9.74
CA GLU A 24 15.57 -20.81 -8.85
C GLU A 24 14.65 -20.30 -7.73
N GLU A 25 14.95 -20.68 -6.49
CA GLU A 25 14.40 -20.04 -5.30
C GLU A 25 14.88 -18.58 -5.27
N ASP A 26 13.94 -17.66 -5.52
CA ASP A 26 14.17 -16.21 -5.39
C ASP A 26 14.58 -15.89 -3.94
N ALA A 27 15.89 -15.67 -3.75
CA ALA A 27 16.45 -15.20 -2.51
C ALA A 27 15.84 -13.84 -2.12
N PHE A 28 15.17 -13.81 -0.97
CA PHE A 28 14.71 -12.56 -0.33
C PHE A 28 15.89 -11.59 -0.16
N PHE A 29 15.90 -10.54 -0.98
CA PHE A 29 16.95 -9.53 -0.98
C PHE A 29 16.96 -8.76 0.35
N SER A 30 18.09 -8.82 1.05
CA SER A 30 18.39 -7.96 2.20
C SER A 30 18.30 -6.47 1.80
N PRO A 31 17.89 -5.54 2.70
CA PRO A 31 17.62 -4.12 2.35
C PRO A 31 18.82 -3.30 1.84
N GLY A 32 20.02 -3.88 1.75
CA GLY A 32 21.28 -3.17 1.52
C GLY A 32 21.76 -3.03 0.07
N LYS A 33 21.01 -3.49 -0.95
CA LYS A 33 21.42 -3.33 -2.38
C LYS A 33 20.49 -2.36 -3.13
N LEU A 34 20.34 -1.16 -2.58
CA LEU A 34 19.41 -0.11 -3.06
C LEU A 34 20.12 1.05 -3.82
N SER A 35 21.26 0.80 -4.46
CA SER A 35 22.12 1.88 -5.00
C SER A 35 21.43 2.80 -6.04
N SER A 36 20.36 2.35 -6.71
CA SER A 36 19.63 3.17 -7.68
C SER A 36 18.56 4.09 -7.06
N VAL A 37 18.16 3.83 -5.81
CA VAL A 37 17.18 4.67 -5.11
C VAL A 37 17.84 5.94 -4.60
N ASP A 38 19.06 5.83 -4.11
CA ASP A 38 19.83 6.98 -3.62
C ASP A 38 20.15 7.97 -4.74
N GLU A 39 20.46 7.53 -5.98
CA GLU A 39 20.81 8.43 -7.09
C GLU A 39 19.60 9.25 -7.61
N TYR A 40 18.41 8.63 -7.70
CA TYR A 40 17.21 9.34 -8.16
C TYR A 40 16.64 10.25 -7.07
N ALA A 41 16.55 9.77 -5.83
CA ALA A 41 16.04 10.55 -4.71
C ALA A 41 16.95 11.76 -4.40
N ALA A 42 18.26 11.63 -4.59
CA ALA A 42 19.21 12.73 -4.40
C ALA A 42 19.34 13.66 -5.62
N ASN A 43 18.60 13.42 -6.72
CA ASN A 43 18.66 14.27 -7.89
C ASN A 43 18.10 15.68 -7.58
N PRO A 44 18.90 16.76 -7.69
CA PRO A 44 18.43 18.11 -7.35
C PRO A 44 17.21 18.55 -8.16
N ARG A 45 17.14 18.16 -9.44
CA ARG A 45 15.99 18.51 -10.28
C ARG A 45 14.72 17.79 -9.84
N PHE A 46 14.84 16.56 -9.35
CA PHE A 46 13.70 15.85 -8.79
C PHE A 46 13.19 16.56 -7.54
N LEU A 47 14.08 16.92 -6.61
CA LEU A 47 13.75 17.65 -5.39
C LEU A 47 13.07 19.00 -5.70
N ASP A 48 13.59 19.77 -6.66
CA ASP A 48 12.97 21.02 -7.11
C ASP A 48 11.53 20.81 -7.62
N LEU A 49 11.30 19.72 -8.37
CA LEU A 49 9.97 19.38 -8.89
C LEU A 49 9.00 18.95 -7.79
N GLN A 50 9.48 18.32 -6.71
CA GLN A 50 8.63 18.00 -5.55
C GLN A 50 8.14 19.29 -4.87
N GLU A 51 9.03 20.27 -4.72
CA GLU A 51 8.65 21.58 -4.17
C GLU A 51 7.72 22.35 -5.12
N GLU A 52 7.95 22.26 -6.44
CA GLU A 52 7.07 22.85 -7.45
C GLU A 52 5.67 22.23 -7.39
N LEU A 53 5.57 20.90 -7.37
CA LEU A 53 4.30 20.20 -7.23
C LEU A 53 3.60 20.63 -5.95
N ARG A 54 4.30 20.58 -4.81
CA ARG A 54 3.76 21.01 -3.52
C ARG A 54 3.22 22.44 -3.60
N ALA A 55 4.01 23.40 -4.10
CA ALA A 55 3.57 24.79 -4.25
C ALA A 55 2.32 24.92 -5.12
N VAL A 56 2.26 24.20 -6.24
CA VAL A 56 1.10 24.16 -7.15
C VAL A 56 -0.15 23.63 -6.44
N LEU A 57 -0.03 22.54 -5.67
CA LEU A 57 -1.17 21.95 -4.93
C LEU A 57 -1.72 22.90 -3.86
N PHE A 58 -0.87 23.49 -3.02
CA PHE A 58 -1.31 24.41 -1.97
C PHE A 58 -1.86 25.72 -2.53
N THR A 59 -1.31 26.22 -3.65
CA THR A 59 -1.89 27.36 -4.37
C THR A 59 -3.29 27.03 -4.91
N GLY A 60 -3.47 25.83 -5.46
CA GLY A 60 -4.76 25.33 -5.91
C GLY A 60 -5.80 25.24 -4.79
N VAL A 61 -5.42 24.65 -3.65
CA VAL A 61 -6.27 24.55 -2.44
C VAL A 61 -6.69 25.93 -1.94
N ALA A 62 -5.75 26.89 -1.87
CA ALA A 62 -6.05 28.25 -1.44
C ALA A 62 -7.05 28.96 -2.39
N SER A 63 -6.92 28.75 -3.70
CA SER A 63 -7.85 29.28 -4.70
C SER A 63 -9.26 28.71 -4.53
N LEU A 64 -9.37 27.40 -4.30
CA LEU A 64 -10.64 26.70 -4.03
C LEU A 64 -11.34 27.25 -2.78
N ALA A 65 -10.57 27.50 -1.71
CA ALA A 65 -11.09 28.07 -0.47
C ALA A 65 -11.62 29.51 -0.67
N SER A 66 -10.92 30.33 -1.44
CA SER A 66 -11.36 31.70 -1.75
C SER A 66 -12.67 31.73 -2.55
N SER A 67 -12.85 30.80 -3.50
CA SER A 67 -14.09 30.71 -4.29
C SER A 67 -15.33 30.40 -3.43
N ARG A 68 -15.18 29.76 -2.27
CA ARG A 68 -16.30 29.44 -1.36
C ARG A 68 -16.86 30.67 -0.62
N TYR A 69 -16.14 31.79 -0.59
CA TYR A 69 -16.56 33.04 0.09
C TYR A 69 -17.34 34.02 -0.79
N ASN A 70 -17.50 33.75 -2.09
CA ASN A 70 -18.30 34.59 -2.98
C ASN A 70 -19.74 34.05 -3.05
N SER A 71 -20.71 34.88 -2.62
CA SER A 71 -22.15 34.57 -2.69
C SER A 71 -22.61 34.29 -4.13
N PRO A 72 -23.61 33.41 -4.35
CA PRO A 72 -23.98 32.97 -5.68
C PRO A 72 -24.74 34.07 -6.42
N ALA A 73 -24.18 34.54 -7.54
CA ALA A 73 -24.94 35.26 -8.56
C ALA A 73 -25.86 34.27 -9.31
N PRO A 74 -27.05 34.68 -9.78
CA PRO A 74 -27.96 33.81 -10.52
C PRO A 74 -27.28 33.27 -11.78
N PHE A 75 -27.33 31.96 -11.96
CA PHE A 75 -26.84 31.28 -13.17
C PHE A 75 -27.67 31.71 -14.39
N GLU A 76 -27.10 32.54 -15.26
CA GLU A 76 -27.58 32.66 -16.63
C GLU A 76 -27.08 31.45 -17.45
N PRO A 77 -27.94 30.78 -18.22
CA PRO A 77 -27.53 29.66 -19.05
C PRO A 77 -26.69 30.16 -20.22
N VAL A 78 -25.36 30.02 -20.11
CA VAL A 78 -24.44 30.20 -21.23
C VAL A 78 -24.64 29.05 -22.21
N ASN A 79 -25.14 29.39 -23.40
CA ASN A 79 -25.34 28.45 -24.50
C ASN A 79 -23.97 28.05 -25.08
N VAL A 80 -23.39 26.96 -24.57
CA VAL A 80 -22.11 26.42 -25.07
C VAL A 80 -22.39 25.64 -26.36
N PRO A 81 -21.78 26.00 -27.51
CA PRO A 81 -21.92 25.20 -28.73
C PRO A 81 -21.37 23.79 -28.49
N ALA A 82 -22.08 22.77 -28.99
CA ALA A 82 -21.65 21.39 -28.92
C ALA A 82 -20.18 21.26 -29.39
N PRO A 83 -19.27 20.64 -28.61
CA PRO A 83 -17.89 20.51 -29.01
C PRO A 83 -17.83 19.61 -30.26
N GLY A 84 -17.38 20.20 -31.37
CA GLY A 84 -17.07 19.45 -32.57
C GLY A 84 -16.08 18.31 -32.23
N LEU A 85 -16.26 17.17 -32.91
CA LEU A 85 -15.38 16.00 -32.85
C LEU A 85 -13.96 16.35 -33.34
N SER A 86 -13.20 17.12 -32.57
CA SER A 86 -11.76 17.22 -32.75
C SER A 86 -11.17 15.84 -32.45
N LYS A 87 -10.27 15.35 -33.30
CA LYS A 87 -9.57 14.09 -33.07
C LYS A 87 -8.72 14.24 -31.80
N GLN A 88 -9.29 13.87 -30.67
CA GLN A 88 -8.63 13.79 -29.37
C GLN A 88 -7.51 12.75 -29.50
N SER A 89 -6.27 13.24 -29.53
CA SER A 89 -5.08 12.41 -29.76
C SER A 89 -4.08 12.69 -28.65
N LEU A 90 -3.50 11.61 -28.12
CA LEU A 90 -2.38 11.68 -27.19
C LEU A 90 -1.22 12.43 -27.84
N ASP A 91 -0.74 13.47 -27.18
CA ASP A 91 0.35 14.32 -27.67
C ASP A 91 1.69 13.74 -27.21
N PHE A 92 2.42 13.11 -28.13
CA PHE A 92 3.73 12.51 -27.89
C PHE A 92 4.90 13.45 -28.20
N THR A 93 4.64 14.74 -28.47
CA THR A 93 5.67 15.65 -29.03
C THR A 93 6.27 16.64 -28.05
N ARG A 94 5.76 16.70 -26.81
CA ARG A 94 6.20 17.69 -25.79
C ARG A 94 7.47 17.29 -25.05
N VAL A 95 7.92 16.05 -25.23
CA VAL A 95 9.11 15.50 -24.58
C VAL A 95 10.08 14.97 -25.63
N SER A 96 11.36 14.92 -25.27
CA SER A 96 12.46 14.42 -26.10
C SER A 96 12.42 12.89 -26.30
N ILE A 97 11.55 12.22 -25.55
CA ILE A 97 11.45 10.77 -25.45
C ILE A 97 10.87 10.17 -26.74
N PRO A 98 11.53 9.17 -27.35
CA PRO A 98 11.02 8.51 -28.53
C PRO A 98 9.61 7.95 -28.35
N LYS A 99 8.71 8.23 -29.31
CA LYS A 99 7.31 7.77 -29.28
C LYS A 99 7.15 6.27 -29.00
N VAL A 100 8.05 5.43 -29.51
CA VAL A 100 8.03 3.98 -29.25
C VAL A 100 8.18 3.65 -27.77
N ARG A 101 9.01 4.41 -27.03
CA ARG A 101 9.19 4.25 -25.59
C ARG A 101 7.96 4.71 -24.82
N LEU A 102 7.37 5.84 -25.21
CA LEU A 102 6.11 6.33 -24.63
C LEU A 102 4.98 5.31 -24.81
N ILE A 103 4.89 4.66 -25.96
CA ILE A 103 3.93 3.56 -26.20
C ILE A 103 4.24 2.36 -25.29
N ASN A 104 5.51 2.01 -25.08
CA ASN A 104 5.88 0.93 -24.16
C ASN A 104 5.50 1.27 -22.70
N TYR A 105 5.61 2.52 -22.28
CA TYR A 105 5.12 2.96 -20.97
C TYR A 105 3.60 2.89 -20.86
N LEU A 106 2.85 3.20 -21.92
CA LEU A 106 1.39 2.98 -21.90
C LEU A 106 1.03 1.49 -21.80
N LYS A 107 1.74 0.62 -22.52
CA LYS A 107 1.54 -0.84 -22.40
C LYS A 107 1.82 -1.30 -20.97
N ASN A 108 2.95 -0.88 -20.41
CA ASN A 108 3.34 -1.21 -19.06
C ASN A 108 2.36 -0.64 -18.02
N TRP A 109 1.78 0.54 -18.24
CA TRP A 109 0.71 1.06 -17.38
C TRP A 109 -0.44 0.06 -17.24
N ILE A 110 -0.96 -0.42 -18.38
CA ILE A 110 -2.10 -1.33 -18.42
C ILE A 110 -1.76 -2.70 -17.82
N SER A 111 -0.59 -3.26 -18.14
CA SER A 111 -0.24 -4.62 -17.75
C SER A 111 0.36 -4.72 -16.35
N GLU A 112 1.04 -3.68 -15.88
CA GLU A 112 1.97 -3.78 -14.75
C GLU A 112 1.89 -2.60 -13.77
N CYS A 113 1.20 -1.48 -14.04
CA CYS A 113 1.06 -0.38 -13.07
C CYS A 113 -0.36 -0.34 -12.49
N ALA A 114 -1.35 -0.14 -13.35
CA ALA A 114 -2.74 0.02 -12.97
C ALA A 114 -3.30 -1.13 -12.12
N PRO A 115 -3.00 -2.43 -12.39
CA PRO A 115 -3.49 -3.53 -11.56
C PRO A 115 -3.11 -3.42 -10.08
N TYR A 116 -2.00 -2.75 -9.77
CA TYR A 116 -1.56 -2.53 -8.38
C TYR A 116 -2.28 -1.36 -7.71
N LEU A 117 -2.64 -0.33 -8.49
CA LEU A 117 -3.48 0.77 -8.03
C LEU A 117 -4.93 0.30 -7.86
N ASP A 118 -5.39 -0.64 -8.69
CA ASP A 118 -6.74 -1.24 -8.66
C ASP A 118 -6.89 -2.38 -7.59
N LYS A 119 -5.97 -2.49 -6.62
CA LYS A 119 -5.96 -3.63 -5.66
C LYS A 119 -7.28 -3.83 -4.90
N PHE A 120 -8.02 -2.77 -4.60
CA PHE A 120 -9.35 -2.82 -3.98
C PHE A 120 -10.39 -2.15 -4.88
N ASP A 121 -10.29 -2.42 -6.19
CA ASP A 121 -11.15 -1.88 -7.23
C ASP A 121 -11.31 -2.86 -8.41
N GLU A 122 -12.29 -3.76 -8.31
CA GLU A 122 -12.70 -4.74 -9.33
C GLU A 122 -13.18 -4.06 -10.62
N ALA A 123 -13.69 -2.82 -10.54
CA ALA A 123 -14.07 -2.05 -11.71
C ALA A 123 -12.86 -1.53 -12.51
N ARG A 124 -11.65 -1.65 -11.94
CA ARG A 124 -10.36 -1.32 -12.57
C ARG A 124 -10.33 0.10 -13.12
N HIS A 125 -10.67 1.07 -12.30
CA HIS A 125 -10.75 2.46 -12.72
C HIS A 125 -9.39 2.97 -13.22
N PHE A 126 -8.27 2.59 -12.59
CA PHE A 126 -6.93 2.95 -13.06
C PHE A 126 -6.55 2.24 -14.36
N GLY A 127 -6.99 0.99 -14.55
CA GLY A 127 -6.69 0.20 -15.75
C GLY A 127 -7.55 0.55 -16.97
N VAL A 128 -8.79 1.00 -16.74
CA VAL A 128 -9.79 1.19 -17.81
C VAL A 128 -10.15 2.66 -17.99
N GLN A 129 -10.60 3.33 -16.93
CA GLN A 129 -11.16 4.68 -17.03
C GLN A 129 -10.06 5.76 -17.12
N VAL A 130 -9.01 5.64 -16.33
CA VAL A 130 -7.89 6.60 -16.29
C VAL A 130 -7.22 6.78 -17.68
N PRO A 131 -6.90 5.73 -18.45
CA PRO A 131 -6.38 5.88 -19.81
C PRO A 131 -7.33 6.59 -20.78
N ILE A 132 -8.66 6.45 -20.59
CA ILE A 132 -9.67 7.15 -21.41
C ILE A 132 -9.66 8.64 -21.07
N ILE A 133 -9.63 8.99 -19.78
CA ILE A 133 -9.57 10.39 -19.33
C ILE A 133 -8.25 11.05 -19.76
N ALA A 134 -7.15 10.30 -19.75
CA ALA A 134 -5.84 10.79 -20.18
C ALA A 134 -5.82 11.29 -21.64
N GLN A 135 -6.74 10.83 -22.51
CA GLN A 135 -6.87 11.34 -23.87
C GLN A 135 -7.29 12.82 -23.93
N ARG A 136 -7.91 13.32 -22.86
CA ARG A 136 -8.42 14.69 -22.72
C ARG A 136 -7.66 15.50 -21.67
N SER A 137 -6.81 14.85 -20.89
CA SER A 137 -6.02 15.48 -19.83
C SER A 137 -4.53 15.23 -20.08
N PRO A 138 -3.83 16.18 -20.74
CA PRO A 138 -2.38 16.10 -20.95
C PRO A 138 -1.61 15.89 -19.64
N ALA A 139 -1.96 16.57 -18.56
CA ALA A 139 -1.32 16.38 -17.26
C ALA A 139 -1.43 14.91 -16.79
N LEU A 140 -2.64 14.34 -16.84
CA LEU A 140 -2.86 12.94 -16.46
C LEU A 140 -2.10 11.97 -17.38
N PHE A 141 -2.06 12.24 -18.68
CA PHE A 141 -1.31 11.43 -19.64
C PHE A 141 0.18 11.38 -19.28
N TYR A 142 0.81 12.52 -19.02
CA TYR A 142 2.21 12.57 -18.63
C TYR A 142 2.45 11.97 -17.25
N ALA A 143 1.52 12.09 -16.29
CA ALA A 143 1.61 11.41 -14.99
C ALA A 143 1.64 9.88 -15.11
N ILE A 144 0.76 9.29 -15.93
CA ILE A 144 0.70 7.85 -16.20
C ILE A 144 2.03 7.36 -16.80
N LEU A 145 2.55 8.11 -17.79
CA LEU A 145 3.82 7.78 -18.43
C LEU A 145 4.99 7.90 -17.44
N ALA A 146 5.03 8.96 -16.63
CA ALA A 146 6.06 9.18 -15.62
C ALA A 146 6.09 8.03 -14.60
N PHE A 147 4.91 7.64 -14.10
CA PHE A 147 4.76 6.52 -13.18
C PHE A 147 5.27 5.23 -13.79
N SER A 148 4.83 4.93 -15.02
CA SER A 148 5.26 3.72 -15.71
C SER A 148 6.75 3.72 -16.02
N ALA A 149 7.33 4.86 -16.40
CA ALA A 149 8.76 4.98 -16.64
C ALA A 149 9.54 4.69 -15.36
N ARG A 150 9.11 5.30 -14.24
CA ARG A 150 9.73 5.08 -12.94
C ARG A 150 9.64 3.64 -12.48
N GLN A 151 8.50 2.99 -12.70
CA GLN A 151 8.33 1.58 -12.37
C GLN A 151 9.28 0.69 -13.18
N THR A 152 9.38 0.94 -14.49
CA THR A 152 10.31 0.21 -15.36
C THR A 152 11.76 0.41 -14.93
N GLU A 153 12.19 1.64 -14.67
CA GLU A 153 13.54 1.96 -14.18
C GLU A 153 13.87 1.22 -12.88
N ARG A 154 12.89 1.10 -11.97
CA ARG A 154 13.05 0.32 -10.73
C ARG A 154 13.08 -1.19 -10.99
N LYS A 155 12.43 -1.72 -12.02
CA LYS A 155 12.44 -3.16 -12.32
C LYS A 155 13.70 -3.60 -13.03
N THR A 156 14.13 -2.85 -14.04
CA THR A 156 15.16 -3.33 -14.97
C THR A 156 16.58 -3.08 -14.50
N CYS A 157 16.84 -2.13 -13.59
CA CYS A 157 18.17 -1.80 -13.02
C CYS A 157 19.33 -1.60 -14.03
N LEU A 158 19.08 -1.69 -15.34
CA LEU A 158 20.10 -1.91 -16.39
C LEU A 158 20.20 -0.74 -17.37
N GLU A 159 19.22 0.15 -17.43
CA GLU A 159 19.28 1.37 -18.25
C GLU A 159 19.09 2.60 -17.37
N LYS A 160 20.12 3.48 -17.31
CA LYS A 160 20.05 4.82 -16.71
C LYS A 160 19.24 5.77 -17.61
N SER A 161 17.99 5.42 -17.84
CA SER A 161 17.02 6.33 -18.43
C SER A 161 16.54 7.30 -17.35
N HIS A 162 16.43 8.59 -17.69
CA HIS A 162 15.86 9.64 -16.83
C HIS A 162 14.49 10.09 -17.36
N ASP A 163 13.81 9.22 -18.10
CA ASP A 163 12.57 9.55 -18.78
C ASP A 163 11.45 9.82 -17.77
N SER A 164 11.43 9.13 -16.63
CA SER A 164 10.46 9.43 -15.58
C SER A 164 10.55 10.88 -15.11
N LEU A 165 11.75 11.47 -15.05
CA LEU A 165 11.97 12.83 -14.58
C LEU A 165 11.43 13.87 -15.57
N GLU A 166 11.70 13.69 -16.87
CA GLU A 166 11.18 14.57 -17.92
C GLU A 166 9.64 14.51 -18.00
N LEU A 167 9.08 13.30 -17.94
CA LEU A 167 7.63 13.08 -17.94
C LEU A 167 6.97 13.66 -16.68
N TYR A 168 7.62 13.52 -15.53
CA TYR A 168 7.16 14.08 -14.25
C TYR A 168 7.08 15.61 -14.33
N GLN A 169 8.15 16.24 -14.82
CA GLN A 169 8.20 17.67 -15.03
C GLN A 169 7.08 18.17 -15.94
N GLU A 170 6.86 17.50 -17.09
CA GLU A 170 5.83 17.93 -18.02
C GLU A 170 4.42 17.76 -17.45
N SER A 171 4.19 16.72 -16.64
CA SER A 171 2.94 16.55 -15.91
C SER A 171 2.66 17.69 -14.93
N ILE A 172 3.66 18.10 -14.13
CA ILE A 172 3.52 19.20 -13.16
C ILE A 172 3.23 20.51 -13.89
N ARG A 173 4.00 20.80 -14.95
CA ARG A 173 3.82 22.03 -15.76
C ARG A 173 2.41 22.17 -16.31
N LEU A 174 1.79 21.04 -16.67
CA LEU A 174 0.44 20.99 -17.22
C LEU A 174 -0.66 20.92 -16.15
N LEU A 175 -0.33 20.72 -14.87
CA LEU A 175 -1.29 20.51 -13.79
C LEU A 175 -2.00 21.82 -13.35
N ALA A 176 -1.27 22.93 -13.32
CA ALA A 176 -1.75 24.19 -12.75
C ALA A 176 -3.08 24.69 -13.33
N PRO A 177 -3.34 24.66 -14.67
CA PRO A 177 -4.62 25.08 -15.23
C PRO A 177 -5.82 24.24 -14.75
N PHE A 178 -5.63 22.94 -14.48
CA PHE A 178 -6.72 22.06 -14.03
C PHE A 178 -7.16 22.38 -12.60
N LEU A 179 -6.21 22.78 -11.74
CA LEU A 179 -6.53 23.23 -10.39
C LEU A 179 -7.35 24.52 -10.39
N GLN A 180 -7.08 25.44 -11.31
CA GLN A 180 -7.86 26.67 -11.46
C GLN A 180 -9.26 26.43 -12.05
N ALA A 181 -9.45 25.32 -12.78
CA ALA A 181 -10.73 24.95 -13.35
C ALA A 181 -11.67 24.23 -12.35
N ASN A 182 -11.22 23.99 -11.11
CA ASN A 182 -11.96 23.25 -10.07
C ASN A 182 -12.49 21.88 -10.55
N ASP A 183 -11.76 21.21 -11.44
CA ASP A 183 -12.13 19.87 -11.93
C ASP A 183 -11.64 18.80 -10.94
N PRO A 184 -12.52 18.03 -10.27
CA PRO A 184 -12.11 17.00 -9.32
C PRO A 184 -11.27 15.89 -9.96
N ASN A 185 -11.30 15.72 -11.29
CA ASN A 185 -10.42 14.76 -11.97
C ASN A 185 -8.93 15.09 -11.82
N VAL A 186 -8.58 16.31 -11.38
CA VAL A 186 -7.21 16.67 -11.02
C VAL A 186 -6.66 15.77 -9.91
N LEU A 187 -7.51 15.27 -9.00
CA LEU A 187 -7.15 14.33 -7.94
C LEU A 187 -6.54 13.04 -8.47
N VAL A 188 -6.98 12.58 -9.65
CA VAL A 188 -6.44 11.39 -10.31
C VAL A 188 -4.96 11.60 -10.63
N THR A 189 -4.64 12.74 -11.26
CA THR A 189 -3.27 13.10 -11.63
C THR A 189 -2.40 13.23 -10.38
N VAL A 190 -2.86 13.99 -9.38
CA VAL A 190 -2.10 14.24 -8.15
C VAL A 190 -1.85 12.95 -7.38
N CYS A 191 -2.85 12.07 -7.28
CA CYS A 191 -2.69 10.78 -6.62
C CYS A 191 -1.66 9.88 -7.33
N ILE A 192 -1.63 9.85 -8.67
CA ILE A 192 -0.64 9.09 -9.43
C ILE A 192 0.77 9.67 -9.24
N LEU A 193 0.91 11.00 -9.22
CA LEU A 193 2.18 11.66 -8.94
C LEU A 193 2.67 11.36 -7.52
N ALA A 194 1.79 11.40 -6.51
CA ALA A 194 2.13 11.01 -5.14
C ALA A 194 2.58 9.54 -5.05
N CYS A 195 1.93 8.62 -5.79
CA CYS A 195 2.39 7.23 -5.88
C CYS A 195 3.82 7.14 -6.48
N LEU A 196 4.11 7.93 -7.53
CA LEU A 196 5.44 8.00 -8.13
C LEU A 196 6.49 8.52 -7.15
N GLU A 197 6.17 9.55 -6.37
CA GLU A 197 7.08 10.12 -5.37
C GLU A 197 7.39 9.12 -4.27
N LEU A 198 6.37 8.45 -3.73
CA LEU A 198 6.54 7.39 -2.71
C LEU A 198 7.35 6.20 -3.23
N MET A 199 7.24 5.89 -4.53
CA MET A 199 8.12 4.92 -5.17
C MET A 199 9.56 5.42 -5.36
N SER A 200 9.84 6.71 -5.17
CA SER A 200 11.12 7.32 -5.52
C SER A 200 11.93 7.78 -4.31
N VAL A 201 11.28 8.04 -3.18
CA VAL A 201 11.89 8.60 -1.96
C VAL A 201 11.89 7.62 -0.78
N SER A 202 12.52 8.05 0.32
CA SER A 202 12.51 7.33 1.58
C SER A 202 11.08 7.22 2.13
N PRO A 203 10.69 6.06 2.69
CA PRO A 203 9.45 5.88 3.45
C PRO A 203 9.22 6.92 4.55
N ARG A 204 10.28 7.56 5.06
CA ARG A 204 10.19 8.53 6.17
C ARG A 204 9.58 9.86 5.77
N ASP A 205 9.69 10.25 4.50
CA ASP A 205 9.18 11.54 4.01
C ASP A 205 7.76 11.44 3.42
N TRP A 206 7.08 10.31 3.65
CA TRP A 206 5.78 9.98 3.04
C TRP A 206 4.73 11.08 3.20
N ARG A 207 4.65 11.71 4.38
CA ARG A 207 3.65 12.76 4.68
C ARG A 207 3.74 13.91 3.70
N ARG A 208 4.97 14.34 3.37
CA ARG A 208 5.22 15.48 2.47
C ARG A 208 4.65 15.25 1.07
N HIS A 209 4.65 14.00 0.62
CA HIS A 209 4.21 13.62 -0.72
C HIS A 209 2.68 13.48 -0.83
N ILE A 210 1.99 13.28 0.29
CA ILE A 210 0.56 13.01 0.28
C ILE A 210 -0.30 14.14 0.87
N GLU A 211 0.29 15.09 1.61
CA GLU A 211 -0.45 16.19 2.23
C GLU A 211 -1.19 17.10 1.23
N GLY A 212 -0.61 17.29 0.04
CA GLY A 212 -1.30 18.01 -1.04
C GLY A 212 -2.52 17.25 -1.56
N CYS A 213 -2.46 15.91 -1.60
CA CYS A 213 -3.64 15.09 -1.90
C CYS A 213 -4.69 15.25 -0.80
N ALA A 214 -4.29 15.12 0.46
CA ALA A 214 -5.17 15.24 1.63
C ALA A 214 -5.99 16.55 1.60
N ALA A 215 -5.29 17.67 1.40
CA ALA A 215 -5.89 19.00 1.34
C ALA A 215 -6.87 19.16 0.17
N LEU A 216 -6.57 18.56 -0.99
CA LEU A 216 -7.49 18.55 -2.13
C LEU A 216 -8.70 17.65 -1.90
N PHE A 217 -8.54 16.45 -1.32
CA PHE A 217 -9.67 15.58 -0.99
C PHE A 217 -10.66 16.29 -0.05
N ASP A 218 -10.17 16.98 0.98
CA ASP A 218 -11.02 17.79 1.89
C ASP A 218 -11.66 18.99 1.14
N SER A 219 -10.91 19.64 0.25
CA SER A 219 -11.40 20.77 -0.57
C SER A 219 -12.42 20.37 -1.63
N PHE A 220 -12.45 19.11 -2.08
CA PHE A 220 -13.48 18.59 -2.99
C PHE A 220 -14.55 17.77 -2.26
N ASN A 221 -14.44 17.61 -0.94
CA ASN A 221 -15.31 16.76 -0.11
C ASN A 221 -15.40 15.31 -0.63
N ILE A 222 -14.26 14.78 -1.06
CA ILE A 222 -14.13 13.42 -1.56
C ILE A 222 -13.73 12.49 -0.41
N ASN A 223 -14.42 11.36 -0.31
CA ASN A 223 -14.25 10.37 0.75
C ASN A 223 -14.38 8.94 0.17
N GLY A 224 -14.28 7.94 1.04
CA GLY A 224 -14.31 6.52 0.67
C GLY A 224 -15.62 6.02 0.08
N PHE A 225 -16.65 6.86 0.00
CA PHE A 225 -17.98 6.52 -0.52
C PHE A 225 -18.43 7.49 -1.62
N SER A 226 -17.51 8.26 -2.22
CA SER A 226 -17.83 9.19 -3.31
C SER A 226 -18.28 8.52 -4.62
N GLY A 227 -18.21 7.19 -4.72
CA GLY A 227 -18.55 6.41 -5.91
C GLY A 227 -17.54 6.57 -7.06
N GLY A 228 -17.60 5.60 -7.99
CA GLY A 228 -16.84 5.62 -9.25
C GLY A 228 -15.34 5.88 -9.10
N LEU A 229 -14.78 6.63 -10.05
CA LEU A 229 -13.34 6.91 -10.12
C LEU A 229 -12.80 7.61 -8.88
N LEU A 230 -13.51 8.59 -8.32
CA LEU A 230 -13.00 9.38 -7.20
C LEU A 230 -12.92 8.55 -5.91
N GLN A 231 -13.84 7.60 -5.70
CA GLN A 231 -13.73 6.62 -4.63
C GLN A 231 -12.54 5.68 -4.82
N ALA A 232 -12.31 5.17 -6.04
CA ALA A 232 -11.15 4.33 -6.33
C ALA A 232 -9.83 5.08 -6.06
N VAL A 233 -9.76 6.35 -6.47
CA VAL A 233 -8.63 7.25 -6.21
C VAL A 233 -8.45 7.51 -4.72
N PHE A 234 -9.55 7.74 -3.98
CA PHE A 234 -9.51 7.90 -2.53
C PHE A 234 -8.93 6.68 -1.83
N TRP A 235 -9.40 5.47 -2.15
CA TRP A 235 -8.89 4.24 -1.51
C TRP A 235 -7.47 3.86 -1.96
N CYS A 236 -7.03 4.33 -3.12
CA CYS A 236 -5.61 4.29 -3.49
C CYS A 236 -4.78 5.19 -2.57
N TYR A 237 -5.23 6.43 -2.35
CA TYR A 237 -4.61 7.37 -1.42
C TYR A 237 -4.60 6.88 0.03
N ALA A 238 -5.75 6.43 0.55
CA ALA A 238 -5.90 5.92 1.91
C ALA A 238 -4.92 4.79 2.21
N ARG A 239 -4.64 3.92 1.23
CA ARG A 239 -3.61 2.87 1.37
C ARG A 239 -2.19 3.43 1.47
N MET A 240 -1.85 4.45 0.68
CA MET A 240 -0.53 5.10 0.77
C MET A 240 -0.33 5.72 2.16
N GLU A 241 -1.35 6.41 2.63
CA GLU A 241 -1.38 7.07 3.93
C GLU A 241 -1.31 6.08 5.09
N LEU A 242 -2.12 5.01 5.05
CA LEU A 242 -2.10 3.96 6.05
C LEU A 242 -0.72 3.30 6.17
N CYS A 243 -0.07 3.04 5.03
CA CYS A 243 1.29 2.50 5.07
C CYS A 243 2.18 3.45 5.89
N GLY A 244 2.15 4.75 5.60
CA GLY A 244 2.94 5.76 6.31
C GLY A 244 2.69 5.76 7.81
N ALA A 245 1.42 5.77 8.23
CA ALA A 245 1.03 5.73 9.63
C ALA A 245 1.51 4.46 10.36
N ILE A 246 1.49 3.29 9.69
CA ILE A 246 2.03 2.04 10.25
C ILE A 246 3.54 2.16 10.51
N VAL A 247 4.28 2.79 9.59
CA VAL A 247 5.75 2.97 9.67
C VAL A 247 6.15 4.00 10.71
N SER A 248 5.33 5.04 10.93
CA SER A 248 5.57 6.06 11.95
C SER A 248 5.46 5.53 13.39
N ASP A 249 5.05 4.28 13.58
CA ASP A 249 5.03 3.59 14.88
C ASP A 249 4.34 4.36 16.02
N GLY A 250 3.17 4.92 15.74
CA GLY A 250 2.42 5.71 16.73
C GLY A 250 2.98 7.12 16.97
N ALA A 251 4.06 7.53 16.29
CA ALA A 251 4.52 8.92 16.34
C ALA A 251 3.59 9.86 15.53
N GLU A 252 2.96 9.35 14.47
CA GLU A 252 2.10 10.13 13.57
C GLU A 252 0.84 9.32 13.17
N SER A 253 -0.31 10.00 13.18
CA SER A 253 -1.58 9.46 12.62
C SER A 253 -1.70 9.81 11.13
N THR A 254 -2.85 9.57 10.50
CA THR A 254 -3.11 9.97 9.11
C THR A 254 -3.03 11.51 8.95
N VAL A 255 -2.64 12.00 7.77
CA VAL A 255 -2.69 13.42 7.37
C VAL A 255 -4.13 13.88 7.19
N LEU A 256 -4.93 13.15 6.41
CA LEU A 256 -6.38 13.36 6.33
C LEU A 256 -7.03 12.66 7.52
N HIS A 257 -7.67 13.44 8.39
CA HIS A 257 -8.33 12.93 9.59
C HIS A 257 -9.35 11.83 9.24
N ILE A 258 -9.42 10.77 10.06
CA ILE A 258 -10.19 9.56 9.76
C ILE A 258 -11.69 9.82 9.55
N ASP A 259 -12.25 10.84 10.20
CA ASP A 259 -13.65 11.27 10.02
C ASP A 259 -13.95 11.79 8.62
N LYS A 260 -12.92 12.24 7.88
CA LYS A 260 -13.07 12.71 6.51
C LYS A 260 -13.06 11.56 5.50
N TRP A 261 -12.78 10.34 5.95
CA TRP A 261 -12.79 9.16 5.07
C TRP A 261 -14.19 8.61 4.86
N ILE A 262 -15.14 9.03 5.69
CA ILE A 262 -16.56 8.66 5.63
C ILE A 262 -17.40 9.92 5.29
N PRO A 263 -18.58 9.76 4.67
CA PRO A 263 -19.45 10.89 4.39
C PRO A 263 -19.89 11.58 5.69
N THR A 264 -19.96 12.91 5.68
CA THR A 264 -20.57 13.66 6.78
C THR A 264 -22.02 13.22 6.95
N ILE A 265 -22.31 12.55 8.06
CA ILE A 265 -23.67 12.16 8.42
C ILE A 265 -24.36 13.41 9.00
N SER A 266 -24.82 14.30 8.12
CA SER A 266 -25.56 15.51 8.50
C SER A 266 -26.92 15.12 9.07
N GLY A 267 -27.12 15.28 10.38
CA GLY A 267 -28.47 15.19 10.99
C GLY A 267 -28.57 14.61 12.39
N THR A 268 -27.49 14.05 12.96
CA THR A 268 -27.55 13.49 14.31
C THR A 268 -26.75 14.33 15.29
N SER A 269 -27.47 15.03 16.16
CA SER A 269 -27.03 15.33 17.53
C SER A 269 -26.88 14.03 18.36
N GLY A 270 -26.20 13.03 17.78
CA GLY A 270 -26.06 11.68 18.31
C GLY A 270 -24.75 11.53 19.07
N SER A 271 -24.71 10.55 19.98
CA SER A 271 -23.45 10.14 20.61
C SER A 271 -22.47 9.58 19.58
N LYS A 272 -21.15 9.66 19.84
CA LYS A 272 -20.11 9.02 19.00
C LYS A 272 -20.37 7.54 18.73
N GLU A 273 -20.97 6.85 19.68
CA GLU A 273 -21.40 5.46 19.52
C GLU A 273 -22.43 5.28 18.39
N SER A 274 -23.36 6.23 18.24
CA SER A 274 -24.37 6.17 17.17
C SER A 274 -23.72 6.38 15.79
N GLU A 275 -22.73 7.27 15.73
CA GLU A 275 -21.94 7.53 14.51
C GLU A 275 -21.10 6.31 14.12
N GLU A 276 -20.36 5.73 15.07
CA GLU A 276 -19.59 4.49 14.87
C GLU A 276 -20.47 3.36 14.33
N LYS A 277 -21.67 3.20 14.91
CA LYS A 277 -22.63 2.19 14.47
C LYS A 277 -23.06 2.45 13.02
N LEU A 278 -23.37 3.69 12.67
CA LEU A 278 -23.79 4.03 11.31
C LEU A 278 -22.66 3.82 10.29
N ILE A 279 -21.43 4.17 10.63
CA ILE A 279 -20.25 3.91 9.78
C ILE A 279 -20.08 2.41 9.57
N LYS A 280 -20.17 1.61 10.64
CA LYS A 280 -20.13 0.15 10.55
C LYS A 280 -21.23 -0.41 9.66
N ASP A 281 -22.46 0.07 9.82
CA ASP A 281 -23.61 -0.35 9.02
C ASP A 281 -23.43 0.02 7.54
N LEU A 282 -22.84 1.19 7.26
CA LEU A 282 -22.52 1.66 5.91
C LEU A 282 -21.49 0.74 5.23
N PHE A 283 -20.35 0.46 5.88
CA PHE A 283 -19.37 -0.48 5.32
C PHE A 283 -19.95 -1.88 5.16
N PHE A 284 -20.73 -2.36 6.12
CA PHE A 284 -21.36 -3.66 6.04
C PHE A 284 -22.33 -3.77 4.86
N HIS A 285 -23.16 -2.74 4.63
CA HIS A 285 -24.04 -2.68 3.47
C HIS A 285 -23.26 -2.72 2.15
N GLU A 286 -22.29 -1.83 1.98
CA GLU A 286 -21.50 -1.75 0.74
C GLU A 286 -20.67 -3.02 0.48
N SER A 287 -20.15 -3.65 1.53
CA SER A 287 -19.42 -4.92 1.46
C SER A 287 -20.24 -6.06 0.83
N ARG A 288 -21.58 -6.00 0.95
CA ARG A 288 -22.48 -7.01 0.35
C ARG A 288 -22.72 -6.77 -1.13
N LEU A 289 -22.54 -5.54 -1.60
CA LEU A 289 -22.69 -5.17 -3.01
C LEU A 289 -21.40 -5.40 -3.78
N VAL A 290 -20.27 -5.02 -3.17
CA VAL A 290 -18.95 -5.08 -3.79
C VAL A 290 -17.94 -5.61 -2.78
N PRO A 291 -17.30 -6.77 -3.02
CA PRO A 291 -16.32 -7.34 -2.09
C PRO A 291 -15.17 -6.38 -1.76
N ASP A 292 -14.77 -5.53 -2.70
CA ASP A 292 -13.75 -4.50 -2.49
C ASP A 292 -14.05 -3.56 -1.33
N MET A 293 -15.32 -3.23 -1.09
CA MET A 293 -15.69 -2.35 0.02
C MET A 293 -15.45 -3.03 1.37
N HIS A 294 -15.49 -4.37 1.41
CA HIS A 294 -15.07 -5.11 2.58
C HIS A 294 -13.55 -5.04 2.79
N ALA A 295 -12.77 -5.03 1.71
CA ALA A 295 -11.33 -4.84 1.78
C ALA A 295 -10.94 -3.40 2.17
N ASN A 296 -11.62 -2.40 1.63
CA ASN A 296 -11.47 -1.00 2.01
C ASN A 296 -11.87 -0.75 3.47
N TRP A 297 -12.86 -1.48 3.99
CA TRP A 297 -13.19 -1.44 5.42
C TRP A 297 -12.01 -1.89 6.29
N ALA A 298 -11.24 -2.91 5.88
CA ALA A 298 -10.02 -3.29 6.60
C ALA A 298 -8.96 -2.18 6.61
N VAL A 299 -8.84 -1.41 5.51
CA VAL A 299 -7.98 -0.21 5.44
C VAL A 299 -8.44 0.82 6.47
N TYR A 300 -9.73 1.11 6.51
CA TYR A 300 -10.32 2.06 7.46
C TYR A 300 -10.11 1.64 8.91
N LEU A 301 -10.37 0.37 9.25
CA LEU A 301 -10.17 -0.13 10.61
C LEU A 301 -8.69 -0.11 11.02
N CYS A 302 -7.78 -0.47 10.13
CA CYS A 302 -6.35 -0.40 10.40
C CYS A 302 -5.89 1.05 10.59
N ALA A 303 -6.44 2.01 9.83
CA ALA A 303 -6.17 3.43 10.02
C ALA A 303 -6.71 3.93 11.37
N LYS A 304 -7.92 3.53 11.77
CA LYS A 304 -8.45 3.79 13.13
C LYS A 304 -7.54 3.22 14.22
N THR A 305 -6.96 2.04 14.01
CA THR A 305 -5.99 1.47 14.95
C THR A 305 -4.72 2.33 15.01
N CYS A 306 -4.15 2.74 13.88
CA CYS A 306 -2.98 3.64 13.88
C CYS A 306 -3.27 4.96 14.60
N ASP A 307 -4.46 5.52 14.41
CA ASP A 307 -4.89 6.72 15.10
C ASP A 307 -4.98 6.53 16.62
N LEU A 308 -5.61 5.44 17.08
CA LEU A 308 -5.68 5.09 18.50
C LEU A 308 -4.30 4.87 19.12
N VAL A 309 -3.42 4.15 18.44
CA VAL A 309 -2.03 3.95 18.87
C VAL A 309 -1.32 5.30 19.00
N CYS A 310 -1.47 6.19 18.01
CA CYS A 310 -0.86 7.52 18.04
C CYS A 310 -1.37 8.36 19.23
N ARG A 311 -2.69 8.43 19.44
CA ARG A 311 -3.26 9.14 20.59
C ARG A 311 -2.77 8.58 21.92
N GLN A 312 -2.68 7.26 22.04
CA GLN A 312 -2.17 6.61 23.26
C GLN A 312 -0.68 6.89 23.49
N THR A 313 0.15 6.84 22.44
CA THR A 313 1.57 7.21 22.52
C THR A 313 1.74 8.66 22.97
N ARG A 314 0.99 9.61 22.39
CA ARG A 314 1.03 11.02 22.80
C ARG A 314 0.57 11.22 24.25
N HIS A 315 -0.48 10.51 24.68
CA HIS A 315 -0.91 10.57 26.07
C HIS A 315 0.17 10.03 27.03
N LEU A 316 0.79 8.89 26.72
CA LEU A 316 1.79 8.25 27.59
C LEU A 316 3.14 8.99 27.60
N GLU A 317 3.61 9.48 26.45
CA GLU A 317 4.93 10.08 26.31
C GLU A 317 4.93 11.60 26.53
N LEU A 318 3.85 12.29 26.11
CA LEU A 318 3.75 13.75 26.15
C LEU A 318 2.75 14.26 27.20
N GLY A 319 1.97 13.38 27.82
CA GLY A 319 0.94 13.76 28.80
C GLY A 319 -0.26 14.50 28.18
N GLU A 320 -0.44 14.38 26.87
CA GLU A 320 -1.53 15.04 26.15
C GLU A 320 -2.87 14.32 26.40
N LEU A 321 -3.91 15.09 26.68
CA LEU A 321 -5.26 14.55 26.83
C LEU A 321 -5.89 14.27 25.47
N ASP A 322 -6.64 13.18 25.40
CA ASP A 322 -7.42 12.84 24.20
C ASP A 322 -8.68 13.71 24.12
N GLU A 323 -8.60 14.81 23.37
CA GLU A 323 -9.73 15.68 23.08
C GLU A 323 -10.69 15.06 22.06
N TYR A 324 -10.20 14.13 21.24
CA TYR A 324 -10.98 13.51 20.18
C TYR A 324 -11.87 12.40 20.72
N ASP A 325 -11.44 11.61 21.71
CA ASP A 325 -12.25 10.61 22.40
C ASP A 325 -12.01 10.59 23.91
N THR A 326 -12.97 11.12 24.67
CA THR A 326 -12.89 11.25 26.12
C THR A 326 -13.28 9.98 26.88
N ARG A 327 -13.67 8.90 26.18
CA ARG A 327 -13.97 7.61 26.81
C ARG A 327 -12.70 6.99 27.42
N PRO A 328 -12.83 6.14 28.46
CA PRO A 328 -11.69 5.42 29.03
C PRO A 328 -10.94 4.60 27.96
N SER A 329 -9.60 4.55 28.04
CA SER A 329 -8.75 3.82 27.08
C SER A 329 -9.19 2.36 26.87
N ILE A 330 -9.61 1.66 27.93
CA ILE A 330 -10.11 0.29 27.83
C ILE A 330 -11.43 0.19 27.03
N GLU A 331 -12.29 1.19 27.13
CA GLU A 331 -13.53 1.24 26.34
C GLU A 331 -13.21 1.48 24.87
N GLN A 332 -12.32 2.44 24.56
CA GLN A 332 -11.87 2.70 23.19
C GLN A 332 -11.25 1.44 22.56
N TRP A 333 -10.40 0.75 23.32
CA TRP A 333 -9.75 -0.49 22.91
C TRP A 333 -10.78 -1.59 22.61
N ASN A 334 -11.69 -1.85 23.56
CA ASN A 334 -12.71 -2.91 23.40
C ASN A 334 -13.59 -2.65 22.18
N ARG A 335 -14.05 -1.41 21.98
CA ARG A 335 -14.95 -1.07 20.86
C ARG A 335 -14.28 -1.29 19.50
N LEU A 336 -13.03 -0.84 19.34
CA LEU A 336 -12.31 -1.05 18.09
C LEU A 336 -11.93 -2.53 17.89
N TRP A 337 -11.60 -3.25 18.97
CA TRP A 337 -11.36 -4.69 18.91
C TRP A 337 -12.60 -5.46 18.46
N ASP A 338 -13.78 -5.13 19.01
CA ASP A 338 -15.05 -5.72 18.62
C ASP A 338 -15.41 -5.42 17.16
N GLU A 339 -15.11 -4.21 16.67
CA GLU A 339 -15.31 -3.86 15.27
C GLU A 339 -14.39 -4.67 14.33
N LEU A 340 -13.13 -4.88 14.73
CA LEU A 340 -12.20 -5.77 14.02
C LEU A 340 -12.72 -7.22 13.99
N GLN A 341 -13.20 -7.75 15.11
CA GLN A 341 -13.78 -9.11 15.14
C GLN A 341 -15.01 -9.21 14.26
N TYR A 342 -15.89 -8.20 14.30
CA TYR A 342 -17.07 -8.12 13.47
C TYR A 342 -16.71 -8.12 11.97
N TRP A 343 -15.70 -7.35 11.56
CA TRP A 343 -15.17 -7.39 10.19
C TRP A 343 -14.77 -8.82 9.80
N ASN A 344 -14.00 -9.51 10.63
CA ASN A 344 -13.49 -10.86 10.35
C ASN A 344 -14.60 -11.92 10.25
N GLU A 345 -15.65 -11.79 11.06
CA GLU A 345 -16.83 -12.66 11.04
C GLU A 345 -17.72 -12.42 9.82
N GLN A 346 -17.80 -11.18 9.33
CA GLN A 346 -18.71 -10.78 8.24
C GLN A 346 -18.05 -10.83 6.85
N ARG A 347 -16.90 -11.49 6.70
CA ARG A 347 -16.21 -11.61 5.41
C ARG A 347 -17.11 -12.26 4.35
N PRO A 348 -17.32 -11.63 3.17
CA PRO A 348 -18.04 -12.26 2.08
C PRO A 348 -17.24 -13.45 1.51
N PRO A 349 -17.87 -14.36 0.75
CA PRO A 349 -17.20 -15.56 0.23
C PRO A 349 -15.90 -15.29 -0.54
N ALA A 350 -15.83 -14.19 -1.29
CA ALA A 350 -14.61 -13.77 -2.01
C ALA A 350 -13.44 -13.42 -1.09
N MET A 351 -13.70 -13.08 0.18
CA MET A 351 -12.70 -12.69 1.18
C MET A 351 -12.27 -13.85 2.08
N LEU A 352 -12.84 -15.04 1.89
CA LEU A 352 -12.53 -16.23 2.69
C LEU A 352 -11.37 -17.04 2.08
N PRO A 353 -10.58 -17.75 2.91
CA PRO A 353 -9.60 -18.70 2.43
C PRO A 353 -10.23 -19.80 1.57
N THR A 354 -9.60 -20.15 0.45
CA THR A 354 -9.97 -21.35 -0.32
C THR A 354 -9.31 -22.59 0.26
N LYS A 355 -8.11 -22.46 0.82
CA LYS A 355 -7.38 -23.54 1.47
C LYS A 355 -6.47 -23.00 2.56
N THR A 356 -6.41 -23.70 3.68
CA THR A 356 -5.44 -23.46 4.74
C THR A 356 -4.65 -24.75 4.97
N THR A 357 -3.33 -24.67 4.91
CA THR A 357 -2.45 -25.78 5.28
C THR A 357 -2.16 -25.74 6.78
N GLY A 358 -1.96 -26.91 7.40
CA GLY A 358 -1.55 -26.98 8.80
C GLY A 358 -0.08 -26.60 8.98
N THR A 359 0.32 -26.24 10.20
CA THR A 359 1.72 -25.99 10.59
C THR A 359 2.49 -27.32 10.63
N GLY A 360 2.94 -27.80 9.47
CA GLY A 360 3.80 -28.99 9.34
C GLY A 360 5.25 -28.60 9.04
N GLY A 361 6.21 -29.48 9.33
CA GLY A 361 7.59 -29.35 8.84
C GLY A 361 8.44 -28.19 9.40
N GLY A 362 8.10 -27.65 10.57
CA GLY A 362 8.87 -26.56 11.21
C GLY A 362 8.42 -25.14 10.85
N GLN A 363 7.32 -24.98 10.10
CA GLN A 363 6.71 -23.68 9.86
C GLN A 363 5.93 -23.19 11.11
N ILE A 364 6.16 -21.92 11.47
CA ILE A 364 5.54 -21.27 12.65
C ILE A 364 4.10 -20.83 12.35
N PHE A 365 3.79 -20.51 11.09
CA PHE A 365 2.50 -19.99 10.64
C PHE A 365 1.90 -20.87 9.53
N PRO A 366 0.56 -20.97 9.44
CA PRO A 366 -0.12 -21.70 8.38
C PRO A 366 -0.03 -20.95 7.05
N GLU A 367 0.03 -21.69 5.94
CA GLU A 367 -0.12 -21.08 4.61
C GLU A 367 -1.59 -21.01 4.25
N ILE A 368 -2.04 -19.80 3.89
CA ILE A 368 -3.43 -19.53 3.58
C ILE A 368 -3.52 -19.09 2.13
N PHE A 369 -4.26 -19.85 1.33
CA PHE A 369 -4.50 -19.55 -0.06
C PHE A 369 -5.85 -18.84 -0.21
N PHE A 370 -5.82 -17.65 -0.82
CA PHE A 370 -7.00 -16.87 -1.18
C PHE A 370 -7.12 -16.80 -2.71
N ALA A 371 -8.34 -16.94 -3.20
CA ALA A 371 -8.63 -16.79 -4.63
C ALA A 371 -8.66 -15.32 -5.10
N HIS A 372 -8.92 -14.38 -4.18
CA HIS A 372 -9.09 -12.97 -4.48
C HIS A 372 -7.92 -12.13 -3.90
N TRP A 373 -7.32 -11.25 -4.71
CA TRP A 373 -6.17 -10.44 -4.26
C TRP A 373 -6.56 -9.46 -3.16
N ALA A 374 -7.80 -8.93 -3.19
CA ALA A 374 -8.28 -8.03 -2.16
C ALA A 374 -8.36 -8.75 -0.80
N ALA A 375 -8.69 -10.05 -0.80
CA ALA A 375 -8.73 -10.89 0.39
C ALA A 375 -7.35 -11.05 1.02
N ILE A 376 -6.31 -11.28 0.21
CA ILE A 376 -4.94 -11.40 0.71
C ILE A 376 -4.56 -10.15 1.52
N SER A 377 -4.74 -8.98 0.91
CA SER A 377 -4.28 -7.73 1.52
C SER A 377 -5.15 -7.25 2.66
N SER A 378 -6.47 -7.43 2.58
CA SER A 378 -7.37 -7.00 3.66
C SER A 378 -7.21 -7.86 4.91
N ASN A 379 -6.99 -9.17 4.75
CA ASN A 379 -6.67 -10.04 5.89
C ASN A 379 -5.29 -9.72 6.50
N GLN A 380 -4.30 -9.36 5.68
CA GLN A 380 -3.02 -8.85 6.20
C GLN A 380 -3.22 -7.58 7.04
N LEU A 381 -4.01 -6.62 6.54
CA LEU A 381 -4.32 -5.38 7.27
C LEU A 381 -5.07 -5.66 8.58
N TYR A 382 -6.04 -6.58 8.55
CA TYR A 382 -6.75 -7.01 9.75
C TYR A 382 -5.79 -7.59 10.81
N HIS A 383 -4.88 -8.48 10.42
CA HIS A 383 -3.91 -9.04 11.35
C HIS A 383 -2.91 -7.98 11.85
N THR A 384 -2.47 -7.06 10.99
CA THR A 384 -1.64 -5.91 11.41
C THR A 384 -2.36 -5.06 12.44
N ALA A 385 -3.64 -4.73 12.22
CA ALA A 385 -4.46 -4.02 13.19
C ALA A 385 -4.58 -4.78 14.51
N CYS A 386 -4.84 -6.09 14.47
CA CYS A 386 -4.92 -6.91 15.68
C CYS A 386 -3.60 -6.92 16.47
N ILE A 387 -2.46 -7.02 15.79
CA ILE A 387 -1.14 -6.98 16.44
C ILE A 387 -0.93 -5.64 17.14
N MET A 388 -1.17 -4.52 16.45
CA MET A 388 -1.03 -3.18 17.04
C MET A 388 -1.98 -2.98 18.23
N MET A 389 -3.23 -3.45 18.13
CA MET A 389 -4.18 -3.42 19.25
C MET A 389 -3.65 -4.22 20.45
N LEU A 390 -3.06 -5.40 20.23
CA LEU A 390 -2.51 -6.21 21.32
C LEU A 390 -1.31 -5.53 22.00
N GLU A 391 -0.50 -4.78 21.27
CA GLU A 391 0.64 -4.01 21.82
C GLU A 391 0.17 -2.90 22.78
N ILE A 392 -0.97 -2.27 22.48
CA ILE A 392 -1.51 -1.16 23.29
C ILE A 392 -2.58 -1.59 24.31
N LYS A 393 -2.79 -2.90 24.48
CA LYS A 393 -3.84 -3.44 25.35
C LYS A 393 -3.71 -2.88 26.78
N PRO A 394 -4.74 -2.19 27.31
CA PRO A 394 -4.66 -1.65 28.66
C PRO A 394 -4.54 -2.77 29.69
N ALA A 395 -3.67 -2.58 30.68
CA ALA A 395 -3.57 -3.51 31.79
C ALA A 395 -4.91 -3.53 32.54
N ILE A 396 -5.51 -4.70 32.67
CA ILE A 396 -6.61 -4.89 33.61
C ILE A 396 -5.98 -4.76 34.99
N ASP A 397 -6.37 -3.75 35.76
CA ASP A 397 -6.06 -3.70 37.20
C ASP A 397 -6.41 -5.07 37.77
N ARG A 398 -5.40 -5.83 38.22
CA ARG A 398 -5.58 -7.20 38.71
C ARG A 398 -6.70 -7.18 39.76
N PRO A 399 -7.86 -7.80 39.53
CA PRO A 399 -8.74 -8.12 40.62
C PRO A 399 -7.98 -9.13 41.51
N ASP A 400 -8.13 -8.95 42.82
CA ASP A 400 -7.74 -9.83 43.92
C ASP A 400 -7.47 -11.31 43.49
N PRO A 401 -6.33 -11.93 43.85
CA PRO A 401 -5.93 -13.28 43.38
C PRO A 401 -6.89 -14.45 43.65
N ASP A 402 -8.06 -14.22 44.23
CA ASP A 402 -9.02 -15.26 44.63
C ASP A 402 -10.31 -15.33 43.80
N ARG A 403 -10.39 -14.67 42.63
CA ARG A 403 -11.50 -14.90 41.69
C ARG A 403 -11.05 -15.24 40.27
N ASP A 404 -11.49 -16.43 39.87
CA ASP A 404 -11.71 -16.89 38.51
C ASP A 404 -10.50 -17.44 37.74
N LEU A 405 -10.07 -18.61 38.20
CA LEU A 405 -9.71 -19.71 37.30
C LEU A 405 -10.91 -20.00 36.37
N LEU A 406 -10.86 -19.52 35.13
CA LEU A 406 -11.47 -20.07 33.89
C LEU A 406 -12.03 -18.95 32.98
N HIS A 407 -11.22 -18.43 32.07
CA HIS A 407 -11.44 -18.47 30.61
C HIS A 407 -10.49 -17.50 29.88
N ASN A 408 -9.91 -17.98 28.78
CA ASN A 408 -9.25 -17.21 27.70
C ASN A 408 -7.79 -16.74 27.87
N GLY A 409 -7.02 -17.27 28.82
CA GLY A 409 -5.61 -16.87 29.02
C GLY A 409 -4.54 -17.63 28.21
N TYR A 410 -4.85 -18.80 27.64
CA TYR A 410 -3.80 -19.73 27.19
C TYR A 410 -3.33 -19.55 25.73
N ASP A 411 -4.10 -18.89 24.87
CA ASP A 411 -3.69 -18.65 23.46
C ASP A 411 -3.01 -17.28 23.25
N LEU A 412 -3.24 -16.31 24.15
CA LEU A 412 -2.76 -14.94 24.00
C LEU A 412 -1.25 -14.81 24.31
N ASP A 413 -0.76 -15.60 25.27
CA ASP A 413 0.61 -15.52 25.79
C ASP A 413 1.67 -16.16 24.84
N ARG A 414 1.21 -16.92 23.84
CA ARG A 414 2.07 -17.49 22.78
C ARG A 414 2.28 -16.52 21.61
N THR A 415 1.31 -15.66 21.34
CA THR A 415 1.38 -14.61 20.30
C THR A 415 2.26 -13.44 20.74
N VAL A 416 2.16 -13.04 22.02
CA VAL A 416 2.95 -11.92 22.60
C VAL A 416 4.45 -12.25 22.73
N ARG A 417 4.80 -13.53 22.95
CA ARG A 417 6.22 -13.98 23.03
C ARG A 417 6.99 -13.94 21.72
N ASN A 418 6.32 -13.68 20.59
CA ASN A 418 6.90 -13.56 19.26
C ASN A 418 6.96 -12.10 18.77
N THR A 419 7.12 -11.14 19.68
CA THR A 419 7.18 -9.69 19.39
C THR A 419 8.16 -9.38 18.25
N HIS A 420 9.36 -9.98 18.21
CA HIS A 420 10.31 -9.80 17.10
C HIS A 420 9.81 -10.27 15.71
N HIS A 421 8.90 -11.24 15.64
CA HIS A 421 8.29 -11.71 14.38
C HIS A 421 7.09 -10.84 13.95
N CYS A 422 6.38 -10.24 14.91
CA CYS A 422 5.31 -9.26 14.66
C CYS A 422 5.85 -7.97 14.04
N TRP A 423 7.06 -7.54 14.46
CA TRP A 423 7.79 -6.44 13.83
C TRP A 423 8.05 -6.70 12.32
N ALA A 424 8.32 -7.94 11.92
CA ALA A 424 8.56 -8.27 10.51
C ALA A 424 7.30 -8.15 9.63
N LEU A 425 6.11 -8.47 10.15
CA LEU A 425 4.84 -8.28 9.43
C LEU A 425 4.50 -6.78 9.27
N ARG A 426 4.73 -6.00 10.34
CA ARG A 426 4.52 -4.54 10.36
C ARG A 426 5.50 -3.80 9.44
N ALA A 427 6.79 -4.13 9.53
CA ALA A 427 7.84 -3.56 8.69
C ALA A 427 7.82 -4.08 7.25
N ALA A 428 7.15 -5.20 6.98
CA ALA A 428 6.99 -5.70 5.61
C ALA A 428 5.88 -4.97 4.87
N TYR A 429 4.83 -4.43 5.50
CA TYR A 429 3.68 -3.91 4.74
C TYR A 429 4.01 -2.72 3.85
N PHE A 430 4.77 -1.72 4.34
CA PHE A 430 5.15 -0.54 3.53
C PHE A 430 6.13 -0.88 2.40
N PRO A 431 7.27 -1.57 2.65
CA PRO A 431 8.16 -1.99 1.58
C PRO A 431 7.54 -3.04 0.67
N SER A 432 6.63 -3.89 1.16
CA SER A 432 5.86 -4.83 0.33
C SER A 432 4.84 -4.08 -0.51
N TYR A 433 4.12 -3.09 0.02
CA TYR A 433 3.19 -2.26 -0.75
C TYR A 433 3.94 -1.49 -1.83
N LEU A 434 5.08 -0.86 -1.52
CA LEU A 434 5.89 -0.17 -2.52
C LEU A 434 6.59 -1.13 -3.50
N SER A 435 7.07 -2.29 -3.05
CA SER A 435 7.65 -3.31 -3.94
C SER A 435 6.57 -3.96 -4.82
N TYR A 436 5.36 -4.08 -4.29
CA TYR A 436 4.16 -4.55 -4.99
C TYR A 436 3.72 -3.53 -6.03
N VAL A 437 3.55 -2.26 -5.66
CA VAL A 437 3.26 -1.14 -6.58
C VAL A 437 4.37 -0.96 -7.62
N ALA A 438 5.63 -1.18 -7.26
CA ALA A 438 6.76 -1.22 -8.19
C ALA A 438 6.83 -2.51 -9.04
N GLY A 439 5.90 -3.45 -8.88
CA GLY A 439 5.79 -4.70 -9.62
C GLY A 439 6.95 -5.69 -9.44
N ARG A 440 7.71 -5.58 -8.33
CA ARG A 440 8.83 -6.47 -8.01
C ARG A 440 8.41 -7.79 -7.34
N VAL A 441 7.14 -7.92 -6.94
CA VAL A 441 6.57 -9.15 -6.38
C VAL A 441 5.30 -9.50 -7.14
N ARG A 442 5.29 -10.68 -7.78
CA ARG A 442 4.08 -11.26 -8.38
C ARG A 442 3.38 -12.09 -7.30
N ASN A 443 2.08 -11.90 -7.16
CA ASN A 443 1.22 -12.51 -6.13
C ASN A 443 1.57 -13.97 -5.81
N PHE A 444 2.33 -14.17 -4.75
CA PHE A 444 2.28 -15.31 -3.85
C PHE A 444 2.54 -14.76 -2.46
N CYS A 445 1.48 -14.50 -1.70
CA CYS A 445 1.63 -14.45 -0.26
C CYS A 445 1.46 -15.88 0.23
N VAL A 446 2.54 -16.65 0.19
CA VAL A 446 2.73 -17.57 1.31
C VAL A 446 2.82 -16.65 2.52
N VAL A 447 1.91 -16.76 3.48
CA VAL A 447 2.18 -16.23 4.83
C VAL A 447 3.24 -17.14 5.44
N SER A 448 4.40 -17.23 4.80
CA SER A 448 5.63 -17.73 5.38
C SER A 448 6.32 -16.47 5.87
N CYS A 449 6.11 -16.14 7.14
CA CYS A 449 7.17 -15.43 7.86
C CYS A 449 8.38 -16.37 7.83
N ALA A 450 9.23 -16.23 6.82
CA ALA A 450 10.41 -17.05 6.68
C ALA A 450 11.27 -16.90 7.94
N PRO A 451 11.84 -18.00 8.47
CA PRO A 451 12.77 -17.92 9.58
C PRO A 451 14.04 -17.23 9.08
N LEU A 452 14.41 -16.11 9.69
CA LEU A 452 15.80 -15.61 9.63
C LEU A 452 16.66 -16.56 10.47
N LEU A 453 16.97 -17.74 9.94
CA LEU A 453 18.06 -18.57 10.40
C LEU A 453 19.28 -18.28 9.52
N GLY A 454 20.28 -17.61 10.10
CA GLY A 454 21.59 -17.53 9.46
C GLY A 454 22.55 -16.47 9.99
N ALA A 455 23.01 -16.61 11.25
CA ALA A 455 24.41 -16.31 11.61
C ALA A 455 24.75 -16.79 13.03
N THR A 456 24.45 -18.06 13.34
CA THR A 456 25.33 -18.82 14.23
C THR A 456 25.63 -20.11 13.49
N THR A 457 26.85 -20.25 12.97
CA THR A 457 27.79 -21.26 13.48
C THR A 457 29.04 -21.45 12.59
N TYR A 458 30.13 -21.77 13.29
CA TYR A 458 31.38 -22.46 12.89
C TYR A 458 32.48 -21.71 12.12
N GLY A 459 33.48 -21.25 12.90
CA GLY A 459 34.89 -21.44 12.54
C GLY A 459 35.34 -22.85 12.99
N ALA A 460 35.90 -23.60 12.05
CA ALA A 460 36.20 -25.03 12.04
C ALA A 460 37.40 -25.46 12.93
N PRO A 461 37.59 -26.78 13.15
CA PRO A 461 38.74 -27.35 13.88
C PRO A 461 39.84 -27.82 12.92
N ILE A 462 41.11 -27.44 13.12
CA ILE A 462 42.28 -28.19 12.59
C ILE A 462 43.49 -28.08 13.54
N SER A 463 43.90 -29.25 14.03
CA SER A 463 45.18 -29.76 14.55
C SER A 463 46.36 -28.83 14.89
N GLY A 464 47.05 -29.16 16.00
CA GLY A 464 48.52 -29.17 16.02
C GLY A 464 49.20 -28.86 17.35
N ASP A 465 49.47 -29.94 18.08
CA ASP A 465 50.78 -30.24 18.70
C ASP A 465 51.09 -29.98 20.20
N ALA A 466 51.39 -31.11 20.85
CA ALA A 466 52.39 -31.37 21.90
C ALA A 466 52.42 -30.55 23.22
N ARG A 467 52.01 -31.19 24.33
CA ARG A 467 52.88 -31.74 25.42
C ARG A 467 52.11 -31.97 26.74
N THR A 468 51.86 -33.25 27.03
CA THR A 468 52.14 -34.04 28.27
C THR A 468 52.23 -33.40 29.68
N PRO A 469 52.03 -34.20 30.76
CA PRO A 469 51.04 -33.97 31.81
C PRO A 469 51.63 -33.68 33.21
N GLY A 470 50.78 -33.29 34.16
CA GLY A 470 51.19 -33.09 35.55
C GLY A 470 50.05 -33.20 36.57
N TYR A 471 49.89 -34.40 37.12
CA TYR A 471 49.63 -34.70 38.53
C TYR A 471 48.64 -33.85 39.36
N SER A 472 47.54 -34.54 39.74
CA SER A 472 47.28 -34.98 41.12
C SER A 472 46.65 -34.03 42.16
N ARG A 473 45.68 -34.67 42.85
CA ARG A 473 45.23 -34.55 44.25
C ARG A 473 44.19 -33.48 44.62
N LYS A 474 43.01 -34.05 44.97
CA LYS A 474 42.36 -34.02 46.28
C LYS A 474 42.32 -32.64 46.99
N LYS A 475 41.12 -32.13 47.17
CA LYS A 475 40.35 -32.36 48.40
C LYS A 475 38.86 -32.20 48.13
#